data_AF-A0A2U1KRN2-F1
#
_entry.id   AF-A0A2U1KRN2-F1
#
_cell.length_a   1.000
_cell.length_b   1.000
_cell.length_c   1.000
_cell.angle_alpha   90.00
_cell.angle_beta   90.00
_cell.angle_gamma   90.00
#
_symmetry.space_group_name_H-M   'P 1'
#
loop_
_entity.id
_entity.type
_entity.pdbx_description
1 polymer ?
#
loop_
_entity_poly.entity_id
_entity_poly.type
_entity_poly.pdbx_seq_one_letter_code
_entity_poly.pdbx_strand_id
1 'polypeptide(L)'
;MRDYKQECDKFEATNKILQQRENEKELVAIYKQIAELEEQLKAKTESLHSKSMELEIALQELENLQKNLTLDFNVKNDELQDATRELIGGLKGNSKRSRIGVKTLDDPHGKGGLAVEEPWHNKENRIASLKEGVEYIIKQWKTEKKRVMD
;
A
#
# COMPACT_ATOMS: atom_id res chain seq x y z
N MET A 1 -51.52 -72.42 28.09
CA MET A 1 -51.31 -71.18 28.86
C MET A 1 -49.83 -70.92 29.16
N ARG A 2 -49.08 -71.87 29.75
CA ARG A 2 -47.66 -71.69 30.06
C ARG A 2 -46.75 -71.50 28.82
N ASP A 3 -46.96 -72.30 27.77
CA ASP A 3 -46.17 -72.23 26.54
C ASP A 3 -46.38 -70.91 25.78
N TYR A 4 -47.64 -70.46 25.68
CA TYR A 4 -47.99 -69.16 25.07
C TYR A 4 -47.36 -67.96 25.79
N LYS A 5 -47.25 -68.00 27.11
CA LYS A 5 -46.60 -66.93 27.89
C LYS A 5 -45.10 -66.86 27.56
N GLN A 6 -44.45 -68.03 27.52
CA GLN A 6 -43.04 -68.16 27.14
C GLN A 6 -42.76 -67.66 25.72
N GLU A 7 -43.71 -67.87 24.81
CA GLU A 7 -43.61 -67.43 23.42
C GLU A 7 -43.76 -65.90 23.28
N CYS A 8 -44.70 -65.31 24.03
CA CYS A 8 -44.84 -63.84 24.13
C CYS A 8 -43.58 -63.17 24.70
N ASP A 9 -43.02 -63.73 25.77
CA ASP A 9 -41.82 -63.17 26.42
C ASP A 9 -40.59 -63.24 25.49
N LYS A 10 -40.46 -64.33 24.71
CA LYS A 10 -39.43 -64.45 23.66
C LYS A 10 -39.62 -63.44 22.55
N PHE A 11 -40.87 -63.19 22.12
CA PHE A 11 -41.18 -62.22 21.08
C PHE A 11 -40.83 -60.79 21.52
N GLU A 12 -41.20 -60.40 22.74
CA GLU A 12 -40.83 -59.10 23.31
C GLU A 12 -39.31 -58.91 23.42
N ALA A 13 -38.59 -59.94 23.88
CA ALA A 13 -37.13 -59.91 23.95
C ALA A 13 -36.49 -59.74 22.55
N THR A 14 -37.05 -60.44 21.55
CA THR A 14 -36.57 -60.36 20.16
C THR A 14 -36.79 -58.97 19.58
N ASN A 15 -37.96 -58.37 19.80
CA ASN A 15 -38.25 -57.00 19.35
C ASN A 15 -37.31 -55.96 19.98
N LYS A 16 -37.01 -56.08 21.29
CA LYS A 16 -36.02 -55.21 21.95
C LYS A 16 -34.64 -55.33 21.30
N ILE A 17 -34.20 -56.53 20.96
CA ILE A 17 -32.91 -56.75 20.29
C ILE A 17 -32.90 -56.14 18.88
N LEU A 18 -33.99 -56.29 18.12
CA LEU A 18 -34.10 -55.71 16.79
C LEU A 18 -34.01 -54.19 16.83
N GLN A 19 -34.76 -53.56 17.74
CA GLN A 19 -34.72 -52.11 17.90
C GLN A 19 -33.35 -51.60 18.37
N GLN A 20 -32.69 -52.34 19.27
CA GLN A 20 -31.33 -52.03 19.69
C GLN A 20 -30.34 -52.06 18.51
N ARG A 21 -30.44 -53.09 17.64
CA ARG A 21 -29.62 -53.20 16.42
C ARG A 21 -29.89 -52.08 15.42
N GLU A 22 -31.13 -51.60 15.36
CA GLU A 22 -31.51 -50.48 14.50
C GLU A 22 -30.87 -49.18 15.00
N ASN A 23 -30.97 -48.91 16.30
CA ASN A 23 -30.29 -47.78 16.94
C ASN A 23 -28.76 -47.84 16.76
N GLU A 24 -28.16 -49.02 16.85
CA GLU A 24 -26.71 -49.22 16.64
C GLU A 24 -26.29 -48.87 15.20
N LYS A 25 -27.11 -49.20 14.19
CA LYS A 25 -26.84 -48.83 12.80
C LYS A 25 -26.90 -47.32 12.58
N GLU A 26 -27.90 -46.67 13.16
CA GLU A 26 -28.02 -45.21 13.12
C GLU A 26 -26.83 -44.53 13.78
N LEU A 27 -26.41 -45.03 14.94
CA LEU A 27 -25.25 -44.53 15.66
C LEU A 27 -23.97 -44.63 14.81
N VAL A 28 -23.74 -45.75 14.15
CA VAL A 28 -22.59 -45.94 13.24
C VAL A 28 -22.63 -44.97 12.06
N ALA A 29 -23.81 -44.75 11.46
CA ALA A 29 -23.97 -43.81 10.35
C ALA A 29 -23.62 -42.37 10.76
N ILE A 30 -24.06 -41.95 11.95
CA ILE A 30 -23.75 -40.64 12.53
C ILE A 30 -22.24 -40.49 12.76
N TYR A 31 -21.58 -41.47 13.39
CA TYR A 31 -20.13 -41.40 13.62
C TYR A 31 -19.34 -41.29 12.32
N LYS A 32 -19.76 -41.98 11.26
CA LYS A 32 -19.13 -41.87 9.95
C LYS A 32 -19.26 -40.45 9.36
N GLN A 33 -20.46 -39.86 9.45
CA GLN A 33 -20.68 -38.48 9.00
C GLN A 33 -19.86 -37.47 9.82
N ILE A 34 -19.74 -37.66 11.13
CA ILE A 34 -18.91 -36.81 11.99
C ILE A 34 -17.45 -36.86 11.53
N ALA A 35 -16.89 -38.05 11.33
CA ALA A 35 -15.51 -38.20 10.88
C ALA A 35 -15.26 -37.51 9.52
N GLU A 36 -16.20 -37.65 8.58
CA GLU A 36 -16.10 -37.03 7.26
C GLU A 36 -16.20 -35.50 7.32
N LEU A 37 -17.07 -34.96 8.19
CA LEU A 37 -17.16 -33.53 8.46
C LEU A 37 -15.90 -32.98 9.15
N GLU A 38 -15.31 -33.73 10.08
CA GLU A 38 -14.06 -33.35 10.75
C GLU A 38 -12.89 -33.24 9.75
N GLU A 39 -12.80 -34.18 8.81
CA GLU A 39 -11.77 -34.16 7.77
C GLU A 39 -11.96 -32.97 6.81
N GLN A 40 -13.20 -32.68 6.39
CA GLN A 40 -13.51 -31.51 5.58
C GLN A 40 -13.19 -30.20 6.31
N LEU A 41 -13.53 -30.11 7.60
CA LEU A 41 -13.24 -28.94 8.42
C LEU A 41 -11.73 -28.72 8.54
N LYS A 42 -10.97 -29.79 8.74
CA LYS A 42 -9.51 -29.75 8.81
C LYS A 42 -8.90 -29.25 7.50
N ALA A 43 -9.28 -29.85 6.37
CA ALA A 43 -8.79 -29.45 5.05
C ALA A 43 -9.11 -27.97 4.74
N LYS A 44 -10.33 -27.53 5.08
CA LYS A 44 -10.73 -26.12 4.91
C LYS A 44 -9.93 -25.17 5.80
N THR A 45 -9.64 -25.59 7.02
CA THR A 45 -8.83 -24.79 7.97
C THR A 45 -7.40 -24.64 7.47
N GLU A 46 -6.78 -25.72 6.99
CA GLU A 46 -5.41 -25.69 6.43
C GLU A 46 -5.34 -24.82 5.16
N SER A 47 -6.34 -24.92 4.28
CA SER A 47 -6.44 -24.10 3.08
C SER A 47 -6.57 -22.60 3.40
N LEU A 48 -7.43 -22.24 4.36
CA LEU A 48 -7.58 -20.86 4.82
C LEU A 48 -6.29 -20.34 5.47
N HIS A 49 -5.61 -21.16 6.26
CA HIS A 49 -4.35 -20.79 6.88
C HIS A 49 -3.25 -20.52 5.84
N SER A 50 -3.09 -21.38 4.84
CA SER A 50 -2.17 -21.17 3.72
C SER A 50 -2.47 -19.84 3.00
N LYS A 51 -3.75 -19.56 2.74
CA LYS A 51 -4.16 -18.31 2.08
C LYS A 51 -3.88 -17.08 2.93
N SER A 52 -4.08 -17.17 4.25
CA SER A 52 -3.74 -16.09 5.19
C SER A 52 -2.25 -15.81 5.16
N MET A 53 -1.41 -16.86 5.23
CA MET A 53 0.04 -16.73 5.21
C MET A 53 0.55 -16.11 3.90
N GLU A 54 0.02 -16.54 2.75
CA GLU A 54 0.35 -15.92 1.45
C GLU A 54 -0.01 -14.43 1.41
N LEU A 55 -1.18 -14.06 1.93
CA LEU A 55 -1.64 -12.66 1.96
C LEU A 55 -0.79 -11.81 2.90
N GLU A 56 -0.37 -12.35 4.04
CA GLU A 56 0.53 -11.66 4.97
C GLU A 56 1.91 -11.37 4.33
N ILE A 57 2.47 -12.35 3.61
CA ILE A 57 3.73 -12.16 2.87
C ILE A 57 3.57 -11.07 1.80
N ALA A 58 2.52 -11.16 0.98
CA ALA A 58 2.27 -10.19 -0.08
C ALA A 58 2.03 -8.77 0.48
N LEU A 59 1.36 -8.66 1.62
CA LEU A 59 1.14 -7.39 2.30
C LEU A 59 2.47 -6.78 2.78
N GLN A 60 3.34 -7.58 3.36
CA GLN A 60 4.66 -7.13 3.81
C GLN A 60 5.53 -6.63 2.64
N GLU A 61 5.48 -7.30 1.50
CA GLU A 61 6.18 -6.88 0.27
C GLU A 61 5.67 -5.52 -0.24
N LEU A 62 4.34 -5.32 -0.25
CA LEU A 62 3.73 -4.06 -0.66
C LEU A 62 4.09 -2.91 0.29
N GLU A 63 4.09 -3.14 1.60
CA GLU A 63 4.54 -2.14 2.58
C GLU A 63 6.00 -1.74 2.38
N ASN A 64 6.87 -2.71 2.13
CA ASN A 64 8.28 -2.47 1.85
C ASN A 64 8.45 -1.63 0.56
N LEU A 65 7.69 -1.96 -0.48
CA LEU A 65 7.69 -1.19 -1.72
C LEU A 65 7.22 0.24 -1.50
N GLN A 66 6.11 0.44 -0.76
CA GLN A 66 5.60 1.77 -0.44
C GLN A 66 6.63 2.61 0.34
N LYS A 67 7.31 2.00 1.31
CA LYS A 67 8.38 2.65 2.07
C LYS A 67 9.53 3.07 1.17
N ASN A 68 9.98 2.19 0.29
CA ASN A 68 11.07 2.49 -0.66
C ASN A 68 10.70 3.61 -1.62
N LEU A 69 9.48 3.62 -2.14
CA LEU A 69 9.00 4.69 -3.01
C LEU A 69 8.94 6.03 -2.28
N THR A 70 8.46 6.05 -1.04
CA THR A 70 8.46 7.27 -0.21
C THR A 70 9.88 7.82 -0.03
N LEU A 71 10.85 6.95 0.25
CA LEU A 71 12.25 7.34 0.38
C LEU A 71 12.80 7.90 -0.94
N ASP A 72 12.59 7.22 -2.07
CA ASP A 72 13.04 7.68 -3.39
C ASP A 72 12.40 9.03 -3.79
N PHE A 73 11.11 9.22 -3.51
CA PHE A 73 10.43 10.49 -3.72
C PHE A 73 11.01 11.61 -2.87
N ASN A 74 11.29 11.34 -1.59
CA ASN A 74 11.89 12.32 -0.69
C ASN A 74 13.30 12.70 -1.15
N VAL A 75 14.14 11.73 -1.50
CA VAL A 75 15.49 11.98 -2.02
C VAL A 75 15.44 12.85 -3.28
N LYS A 76 14.58 12.50 -4.25
CA LYS A 76 14.41 13.31 -5.46
C LYS A 76 13.88 14.71 -5.19
N ASN A 77 12.97 14.85 -4.21
CA ASN A 77 12.46 16.14 -3.81
C ASN A 77 13.55 17.01 -3.15
N ASP A 78 14.40 16.40 -2.32
CA ASP A 78 15.55 17.07 -1.71
C ASP A 78 16.54 17.54 -2.79
N GLU A 79 16.86 16.67 -3.76
CA GLU A 79 17.70 17.03 -4.92
C GLU A 79 17.10 18.18 -5.74
N LEU A 80 15.78 18.18 -5.96
CA LEU A 80 15.08 19.25 -6.68
C LEU A 80 15.08 20.57 -5.90
N GLN A 81 14.91 20.51 -4.58
CA GLN A 81 14.98 21.69 -3.71
C GLN A 81 16.39 22.26 -3.67
N ASP A 82 17.41 21.39 -3.61
CA ASP A 82 18.82 21.80 -3.65
C ASP A 82 19.18 22.44 -4.98
N ALA A 83 18.79 21.84 -6.11
CA ALA A 83 18.97 22.41 -7.44
C ALA A 83 18.27 23.78 -7.58
N THR A 84 17.07 23.93 -7.00
CA THR A 84 16.34 25.20 -6.97
C THR A 84 17.08 26.25 -6.14
N ARG A 85 17.61 25.86 -4.97
CA ARG A 85 18.40 26.76 -4.11
C ARG A 85 19.67 27.24 -4.80
N GLU A 86 20.36 26.36 -5.51
CA GLU A 86 21.55 26.70 -6.29
C GLU A 86 21.20 27.66 -7.44
N LEU A 87 20.11 27.39 -8.18
CA LEU A 87 19.62 28.29 -9.22
C LEU A 87 19.31 29.68 -8.66
N ILE A 88 18.58 29.75 -7.54
CA ILE A 88 18.28 31.02 -6.85
C ILE A 88 19.59 31.75 -6.51
N GLY A 89 20.56 31.04 -5.94
CA GLY A 89 21.89 31.58 -5.63
C GLY A 89 22.57 32.21 -6.84
N GLY A 90 22.56 31.52 -7.99
CA GLY A 90 23.10 32.04 -9.25
C GLY A 90 22.32 33.23 -9.81
N LEU A 91 21.01 33.30 -9.57
CA LEU A 91 20.16 34.41 -10.04
C LEU A 91 20.21 35.66 -9.15
N LYS A 92 20.61 35.56 -7.87
CA LYS A 92 20.69 36.70 -6.94
C LYS A 92 21.62 37.82 -7.43
N GLY A 93 22.65 37.50 -8.20
CA GLY A 93 23.56 38.48 -8.80
C GLY A 93 23.00 39.24 -10.00
N ASN A 94 21.83 38.84 -10.52
CA ASN A 94 21.26 39.45 -11.73
C ASN A 94 20.56 40.78 -11.44
N SER A 95 20.60 41.68 -12.42
CA SER A 95 19.86 42.94 -12.38
C SER A 95 18.36 42.71 -12.15
N LYS A 96 17.70 43.57 -11.35
CA LYS A 96 16.24 43.55 -11.16
C LYS A 96 15.43 43.72 -12.45
N ARG A 97 16.06 44.16 -13.55
CA ARG A 97 15.45 44.27 -14.89
C ARG A 97 15.61 43.02 -15.75
N SER A 98 16.26 41.98 -15.23
CA SER A 98 16.42 40.69 -15.91
C SER A 98 15.07 40.05 -16.17
N ARG A 99 14.99 39.23 -17.24
CA ARG A 99 13.75 38.49 -17.55
C ARG A 99 13.42 37.47 -16.45
N ILE A 100 14.46 36.81 -15.94
CA ILE A 100 14.38 35.86 -14.82
C ILE A 100 15.25 36.40 -13.68
N GLY A 101 14.68 36.49 -12.48
CA GLY A 101 15.36 36.90 -11.26
C GLY A 101 14.88 36.11 -10.05
N VAL A 102 15.11 36.65 -8.86
CA VAL A 102 14.64 36.08 -7.60
C VAL A 102 13.61 37.02 -7.00
N LYS A 103 12.50 36.46 -6.49
CA LYS A 103 11.49 37.21 -5.75
C LYS A 103 11.24 36.53 -4.42
N THR A 104 11.26 37.32 -3.36
CA THR A 104 10.80 36.90 -2.04
C THR A 104 9.27 36.95 -2.02
N LEU A 105 8.64 35.82 -1.75
CA LEU A 105 7.20 35.69 -1.58
C LEU A 105 6.89 35.62 -0.09
N ASP A 106 5.82 36.30 0.31
CA ASP A 106 5.23 36.12 1.63
C ASP A 106 4.69 34.70 1.77
N ASP A 107 4.67 34.18 3.00
CA ASP A 107 4.22 32.82 3.30
C ASP A 107 2.86 32.52 2.63
N PRO A 108 2.83 31.67 1.59
CA PRO A 108 1.61 31.36 0.86
C PRO A 108 0.58 30.61 1.73
N HIS A 109 0.99 30.10 2.90
CA HIS A 109 0.12 29.40 3.84
C HIS A 109 -0.35 30.27 5.02
N GLY A 110 0.11 31.54 5.11
CA GLY A 110 -0.34 32.49 6.13
C GLY A 110 -0.07 32.05 7.58
N LYS A 111 0.87 31.13 7.82
CA LYS A 111 1.19 30.57 9.14
C LYS A 111 2.38 31.26 9.82
N GLY A 112 2.71 32.48 9.39
CA GLY A 112 3.84 33.23 9.94
C GLY A 112 5.20 32.59 9.60
N GLY A 113 5.27 31.83 8.50
CA GLY A 113 6.52 31.26 8.00
C GLY A 113 7.50 32.33 7.51
N LEU A 114 8.79 31.96 7.50
CA LEU A 114 9.86 32.76 6.91
C LEU A 114 9.58 33.00 5.43
N ALA A 115 9.83 34.22 4.96
CA ALA A 115 9.63 34.57 3.56
C ALA A 115 10.47 33.65 2.64
N VAL A 116 9.85 33.11 1.60
CA VAL A 116 10.48 32.12 0.70
C VAL A 116 10.97 32.83 -0.55
N GLU A 117 12.23 32.63 -0.91
CA GLU A 117 12.77 33.10 -2.17
C GLU A 117 12.50 32.08 -3.27
N GLU A 118 11.96 32.54 -4.39
CA GLU A 118 11.62 31.70 -5.54
C GLU A 118 12.22 32.28 -6.84
N PRO A 119 12.55 31.44 -7.83
CA PRO A 119 12.84 31.90 -9.18
C PRO A 119 11.59 32.60 -9.76
N TRP A 120 11.77 33.77 -10.36
CA TRP A 120 10.65 34.62 -10.79
C TRP A 120 10.77 35.07 -12.24
N HIS A 121 9.68 34.92 -12.99
CA HIS A 121 9.56 35.41 -14.36
C HIS A 121 8.96 36.82 -14.38
N ASN A 122 9.81 37.84 -14.50
CA ASN A 122 9.40 39.25 -14.36
C ASN A 122 8.39 39.71 -15.41
N LYS A 123 8.43 39.17 -16.63
CA LYS A 123 7.48 39.54 -17.70
C LYS A 123 6.11 38.89 -17.57
N GLU A 124 6.05 37.70 -16.97
CA GLU A 124 4.80 36.91 -16.84
C GLU A 124 4.24 36.97 -15.43
N ASN A 125 4.98 37.59 -14.49
CA ASN A 125 4.60 37.79 -13.11
C ASN A 125 4.19 36.48 -12.39
N ARG A 126 4.98 35.42 -12.61
CA ARG A 126 4.80 34.09 -12.01
C ARG A 126 6.12 33.49 -11.56
N ILE A 127 6.05 32.42 -10.78
CA ILE A 127 7.21 31.58 -10.47
C ILE A 127 7.76 31.01 -11.78
N ALA A 128 9.07 31.14 -11.98
CA ALA A 128 9.77 30.56 -13.12
C ALA A 128 10.13 29.11 -12.80
N SER A 129 10.04 28.23 -13.79
CA SER A 129 10.48 26.84 -13.63
C SER A 129 12.01 26.75 -13.58
N LEU A 130 12.53 25.67 -12.96
CA LEU A 130 13.96 25.36 -12.94
C LEU A 130 14.55 25.35 -14.36
N LYS A 131 13.83 24.75 -15.32
CA LYS A 131 14.21 24.72 -16.73
C LYS A 131 14.37 26.12 -17.32
N GLU A 132 13.39 27.01 -17.12
CA GLU A 132 13.45 28.39 -17.63
C GLU A 132 14.61 29.18 -17.02
N GLY A 133 14.88 28.98 -15.73
CA GLY A 133 16.00 29.60 -15.04
C GLY A 133 17.35 29.13 -15.58
N VAL A 134 17.54 27.82 -15.74
CA VAL A 134 18.76 27.23 -16.30
C VAL A 134 18.98 27.68 -17.75
N GLU A 135 17.95 27.64 -18.59
CA GLU A 135 18.03 28.11 -19.98
C GLU A 135 18.42 29.59 -20.04
N TYR A 136 17.88 30.41 -19.14
CA TYR A 136 18.23 31.82 -19.05
C TYR A 136 19.70 32.03 -18.70
N ILE A 137 20.21 31.34 -17.66
CA ILE A 137 21.64 31.43 -17.26
C ILE A 137 22.55 30.99 -18.40
N ILE A 138 22.27 29.85 -19.04
CA ILE A 138 23.06 29.34 -20.17
C ILE A 138 23.10 30.36 -21.30
N LYS A 139 21.97 31.02 -21.60
CA LYS A 139 21.91 32.06 -22.64
C LYS A 139 22.74 33.28 -22.27
N GLN A 140 22.69 33.75 -21.03
CA GLN A 140 23.51 34.86 -20.55
C GLN A 140 25.00 34.52 -20.67
N TRP A 141 25.41 33.35 -20.18
CA TRP A 141 26.80 32.89 -20.26
C TRP A 141 27.31 32.81 -21.70
N LYS A 142 26.53 32.24 -22.63
CA LYS A 142 26.90 32.18 -24.07
C LYS A 142 27.05 33.57 -24.69
N THR A 143 26.24 34.54 -24.26
CA THR A 143 26.29 35.91 -24.77
C THR A 143 27.53 36.62 -24.26
N GLU A 144 27.83 36.50 -22.96
CA GLU A 144 29.03 37.09 -22.37
C GLU A 144 30.30 36.46 -22.92
N LYS A 145 30.31 35.14 -23.11
CA LYS A 145 31.45 34.43 -23.70
C LYS A 145 31.80 34.95 -25.10
N LYS A 146 30.79 35.22 -25.94
CA LYS A 146 31.02 35.84 -27.26
C LYS A 146 31.61 37.24 -27.12
N ARG A 147 31.04 38.06 -26.24
CA ARG A 147 31.50 39.43 -25.97
C ARG A 147 32.95 39.51 -25.49
N VAL A 148 33.43 38.49 -24.78
CA VAL A 148 34.81 38.42 -24.26
C VAL A 148 35.79 37.82 -25.27
N MET A 149 35.31 37.05 -26.25
CA MET A 149 36.13 36.39 -27.27
C MET A 149 36.26 37.18 -28.58
N ASP A 150 35.34 38.11 -28.85
CA ASP A 150 35.41 39.12 -29.93
C ASP A 150 36.19 40.36 -29.47
#